data_AF-A0A5N8AE03-F1
#
_entry.id   AF-A0A5N8AE03-F1
#
_cell.length_a   1.000
_cell.length_b   1.000
_cell.length_c   1.000
_cell.angle_alpha   90.00
_cell.angle_beta   90.00
_cell.angle_gamma   90.00
#
_symmetry.space_group_name_H-M   'P 1'
#
loop_
_entity.id
_entity.type
_entity.pdbx_description
1 polymer ?
#
loop_
_entity_poly.entity_id
_entity_poly.type
_entity_poly.pdbx_seq_one_letter_code
_entity_poly.pdbx_strand_id
1 'polypeptide(L)'
;MHLSYPQVITVLAGVNSISKTGLGAFRARIRKLQGEGVPHGANPGKGKSVAYTLGMVVELAIAIELIQCGFSPADAGGIIKPIRSDVYWAALMSLEKSEDPDAEDPIILISPESLMLYSRTTEVKDRSSVMAAASIVTREIFLNIVANGSEFDPIIGVYWRWSFIDLKELFKNIRNHSWDALDREVDVDHYIESEIKNNEKELLSFKKEKLNNMMSWGGTYGGASLVKIIS
;
A
#
# COMPACT_ATOMS: atom_id res chain seq x y z
N MET A 1 -13.49 12.76 5.65
CA MET A 1 -12.52 13.00 6.74
C MET A 1 -11.36 13.77 6.15
N HIS A 2 -11.00 14.88 6.79
CA HIS A 2 -9.84 15.67 6.40
C HIS A 2 -8.95 15.88 7.63
N LEU A 3 -7.69 15.48 7.51
CA LEU A 3 -6.70 15.65 8.57
C LEU A 3 -5.76 16.80 8.23
N SER A 4 -5.39 17.58 9.23
CA SER A 4 -4.26 18.49 9.16
C SER A 4 -2.94 17.70 9.17
N TYR A 5 -1.85 18.32 8.71
CA TYR A 5 -0.52 17.67 8.76
C TYR A 5 -0.12 17.19 10.17
N PRO A 6 -0.30 17.96 11.26
CA PRO A 6 -0.03 17.48 12.62
C PRO A 6 -0.85 16.24 13.01
N GLN A 7 -2.12 16.16 12.59
CA GLN A 7 -2.97 15.00 12.85
C GLN A 7 -2.48 13.78 12.06
N VAL A 8 -2.13 13.93 10.78
CA VAL A 8 -1.51 12.84 9.98
C VAL A 8 -0.23 12.32 10.64
N ILE A 9 0.63 13.23 11.12
CA ILE A 9 1.84 12.83 11.85
C ILE A 9 1.49 12.04 13.10
N THR A 10 0.45 12.43 13.84
CA THR A 10 0.02 11.75 15.06
C THR A 10 -0.48 10.34 14.74
N VAL A 11 -1.37 10.21 13.75
CA VAL A 11 -1.90 8.90 13.30
C VAL A 11 -0.76 7.98 12.87
N LEU A 12 0.07 8.42 11.93
CA LEU A 12 1.13 7.59 11.37
C LEU A 12 2.25 7.30 12.39
N ALA A 13 2.51 8.21 13.32
CA ALA A 13 3.45 7.95 14.42
C ALA A 13 2.92 6.87 15.37
N GLY A 14 1.61 6.88 15.67
CA GLY A 14 0.96 5.82 16.46
C GLY A 14 1.08 4.47 15.79
N VAL A 15 0.66 4.37 14.52
CA VAL A 15 0.73 3.13 13.71
C VAL A 15 2.14 2.54 13.71
N ASN A 16 3.16 3.39 13.62
CA ASN A 16 4.56 2.97 13.50
C ASN A 16 5.31 2.98 14.85
N SER A 17 4.60 3.11 15.97
CA SER A 17 5.18 3.13 17.32
C SER A 17 6.34 4.14 17.49
N ILE A 18 6.25 5.30 16.86
CA ILE A 18 7.30 6.32 16.86
C ILE A 18 7.25 7.12 18.16
N SER A 19 8.33 7.05 18.93
CA SER A 19 8.48 7.83 20.17
C SER A 19 8.59 9.34 19.91
N LYS A 20 8.33 10.15 20.94
CA LYS A 20 8.41 11.62 20.85
C LYS A 20 9.77 12.13 20.34
N THR A 21 10.86 11.48 20.74
CA THR A 21 12.22 11.83 20.30
C THR A 21 12.47 11.46 18.82
N GLY A 22 11.78 10.43 18.30
CA GLY A 22 11.85 10.01 16.90
C GLY A 22 11.02 10.85 15.91
N LEU A 23 10.12 11.70 16.40
CA LEU A 23 9.19 12.46 15.55
C LEU A 23 9.89 13.38 14.54
N GLY A 24 11.05 13.93 14.87
CA GLY A 24 11.82 14.77 13.94
C GLY A 24 12.25 14.00 12.69
N ALA A 25 12.85 12.84 12.87
CA ALA A 25 13.27 11.96 11.77
C ALA A 25 12.08 11.39 11.00
N PHE A 26 10.98 11.08 11.68
CA PHE A 26 9.76 10.59 11.05
C PHE A 26 9.10 11.64 10.14
N ARG A 27 8.98 12.88 10.61
CA ARG A 27 8.51 14.01 9.78
C ARG A 27 9.39 14.23 8.54
N ALA A 28 10.71 14.07 8.67
CA ALA A 28 11.62 14.18 7.54
C ALA A 28 11.37 13.08 6.49
N ARG A 29 11.10 11.84 6.92
CA ARG A 29 10.74 10.73 6.03
C ARG A 29 9.45 11.01 5.26
N ILE A 30 8.40 11.49 5.94
CA ILE A 30 7.13 11.86 5.30
C ILE A 30 7.33 13.00 4.29
N ARG A 31 8.10 14.04 4.63
CA ARG A 31 8.44 15.11 3.65
C ARG A 31 9.20 14.59 2.44
N LYS A 32 10.09 13.61 2.62
CA LYS A 32 10.80 12.98 1.52
C LYS A 32 9.82 12.22 0.61
N LEU A 33 8.88 11.47 1.17
CA LEU A 33 7.80 10.82 0.42
C LEU A 33 6.92 11.84 -0.33
N GLN A 34 6.59 12.97 0.29
CA GLN A 34 5.85 14.06 -0.36
C GLN A 34 6.63 14.62 -1.54
N GLY A 35 7.95 14.79 -1.41
CA GLY A 35 8.84 15.16 -2.53
C GLY A 35 8.81 14.14 -3.67
N GLU A 36 8.63 12.86 -3.34
CA GLU A 36 8.41 11.79 -4.32
C GLU A 36 6.95 11.73 -4.81
N GLY A 37 6.07 12.65 -4.44
CA GLY A 37 4.67 12.69 -4.89
C GLY A 37 3.77 11.65 -4.21
N VAL A 38 4.13 11.23 -3.00
CA VAL A 38 3.32 10.37 -2.12
C VAL A 38 2.99 11.11 -0.82
N PRO A 39 1.71 11.37 -0.51
CA PRO A 39 0.54 10.99 -1.27
C PRO A 39 0.27 11.96 -2.43
N HIS A 40 -0.64 11.60 -3.34
CA HIS A 40 -1.04 12.51 -4.41
C HIS A 40 -1.62 13.82 -3.86
N GLY A 41 -1.29 14.96 -4.47
CA GLY A 41 -1.91 16.25 -4.10
C GLY A 41 -1.42 16.88 -2.78
N ALA A 42 -0.51 16.25 -2.03
CA ALA A 42 0.01 16.80 -0.78
C ALA A 42 1.07 17.91 -0.94
N ASN A 43 1.35 18.36 -2.16
CA ASN A 43 2.25 19.49 -2.45
C ASN A 43 1.46 20.68 -3.01
N PRO A 44 0.58 21.34 -2.24
CA PRO A 44 0.02 22.60 -2.64
C PRO A 44 1.19 23.59 -2.60
N GLY A 45 1.32 24.45 -3.61
CA GLY A 45 2.39 25.44 -3.63
C GLY A 45 2.46 26.32 -2.37
N LYS A 46 3.42 27.25 -2.35
CA LYS A 46 3.69 28.11 -1.17
C LYS A 46 2.41 28.70 -0.56
N GLY A 47 2.23 28.50 0.75
CA GLY A 47 1.24 29.20 1.58
C GLY A 47 -0.12 28.53 1.77
N LYS A 48 -0.40 27.38 1.14
CA LYS A 48 -1.66 26.65 1.34
C LYS A 48 -1.45 25.43 2.24
N SER A 49 -2.31 25.26 3.24
CA SER A 49 -2.37 24.04 4.04
C SER A 49 -3.01 22.90 3.25
N VAL A 50 -2.49 21.69 3.41
CA VAL A 50 -3.09 20.46 2.87
C VAL A 50 -4.14 19.93 3.83
N ALA A 51 -5.31 19.59 3.31
CA ALA A 51 -6.29 18.74 3.97
C ALA A 51 -6.11 17.30 3.47
N TYR A 52 -5.57 16.42 4.31
CA TYR A 52 -5.29 15.03 3.93
C TYR A 52 -6.55 14.19 4.00
N THR A 53 -6.88 13.51 2.92
CA THR A 53 -7.99 12.54 2.87
C THR A 53 -7.56 11.18 3.42
N LEU A 54 -8.51 10.27 3.64
CA LEU A 54 -8.20 8.89 4.02
C LEU A 54 -7.26 8.21 3.00
N GLY A 55 -7.54 8.34 1.71
CA GLY A 55 -6.68 7.81 0.65
C GLY A 55 -5.23 8.34 0.73
N MET A 56 -5.04 9.62 1.08
CA MET A 56 -3.69 10.16 1.27
C MET A 56 -2.98 9.56 2.49
N VAL A 57 -3.71 9.28 3.58
CA VAL A 57 -3.16 8.62 4.77
C VAL A 57 -2.79 7.17 4.46
N VAL A 58 -3.64 6.48 3.72
CA VAL A 58 -3.44 5.11 3.23
C VAL A 58 -2.16 5.00 2.40
N GLU A 59 -1.99 5.89 1.42
CA GLU A 59 -0.78 5.96 0.59
C GLU A 59 0.49 6.16 1.43
N LEU A 60 0.45 7.08 2.40
CA LEU A 60 1.58 7.33 3.28
C LEU A 60 1.91 6.13 4.17
N ALA A 61 0.90 5.47 4.73
CA ALA A 61 1.09 4.32 5.60
C ALA A 61 1.80 3.18 4.86
N ILE A 62 1.33 2.81 3.68
CA ILE A 62 1.97 1.78 2.86
C ILE A 62 3.38 2.20 2.44
N ALA A 63 3.60 3.47 2.11
CA ALA A 63 4.93 3.96 1.77
C ALA A 63 5.92 3.84 2.93
N ILE A 64 5.44 4.06 4.16
CA ILE A 64 6.25 3.91 5.37
C ILE A 64 6.56 2.44 5.62
N GLU A 65 5.59 1.53 5.48
CA GLU A 65 5.82 0.08 5.57
C GLU A 65 6.89 -0.38 4.58
N LEU A 66 6.80 0.06 3.32
CA LEU A 66 7.83 -0.21 2.31
C LEU A 66 9.20 0.30 2.75
N ILE A 67 9.30 1.53 3.28
CA ILE A 67 10.58 2.05 3.79
C ILE A 67 11.10 1.20 4.96
N GLN A 68 10.23 0.70 5.84
CA GLN A 68 10.63 -0.20 6.93
C GLN A 68 11.12 -1.55 6.43
N CYS A 69 10.58 -2.04 5.31
CA CYS A 69 11.09 -3.21 4.59
C CYS A 69 12.42 -2.94 3.86
N GLY A 70 13.00 -1.74 3.99
CA GLY A 70 14.31 -1.39 3.44
C GLY A 70 14.28 -0.66 2.08
N PHE A 71 13.09 -0.29 1.59
CA PHE A 71 12.95 0.40 0.32
C PHE A 71 13.36 1.87 0.44
N SER A 72 13.93 2.44 -0.62
CA SER A 72 14.12 3.89 -0.65
C SER A 72 12.77 4.61 -0.83
N PRO A 73 12.63 5.88 -0.42
CA PRO A 73 11.40 6.64 -0.66
C PRO A 73 11.03 6.77 -2.15
N ALA A 74 12.04 6.80 -3.04
CA ALA A 74 11.82 6.83 -4.47
C ALA A 74 11.22 5.51 -4.98
N ASP A 75 11.72 4.37 -4.49
CA ASP A 75 11.20 3.04 -4.84
C ASP A 75 9.77 2.86 -4.30
N ALA A 76 9.53 3.24 -3.04
CA ALA A 76 8.19 3.21 -2.45
C ALA A 76 7.20 4.06 -3.27
N GLY A 77 7.62 5.26 -3.70
CA GLY A 77 6.82 6.09 -4.60
C GLY A 77 6.62 5.49 -5.99
N GLY A 78 7.62 4.80 -6.53
CA GLY A 78 7.53 4.07 -7.80
C GLY A 78 6.53 2.91 -7.75
N ILE A 79 6.45 2.22 -6.61
CA ILE A 79 5.51 1.11 -6.38
C ILE A 79 4.08 1.61 -6.17
N ILE A 80 3.89 2.64 -5.35
CA ILE A 80 2.54 3.07 -4.94
C ILE A 80 1.80 3.83 -6.04
N LYS A 81 2.49 4.71 -6.78
CA LYS A 81 1.81 5.58 -7.77
C LYS A 81 0.98 4.81 -8.81
N PRO A 82 1.47 3.70 -9.41
CA PRO A 82 0.69 2.93 -10.37
C PRO A 82 -0.53 2.24 -9.79
N ILE A 83 -0.48 1.80 -8.54
CA ILE A 83 -1.55 1.01 -7.89
C ILE A 83 -2.36 1.81 -6.88
N ARG A 84 -2.24 3.14 -6.86
CA ARG A 84 -2.83 4.01 -5.82
C ARG A 84 -4.32 3.76 -5.59
N SER A 85 -5.11 3.70 -6.67
CA SER A 85 -6.55 3.46 -6.56
C SER A 85 -6.82 2.06 -6.01
N ASP A 86 -6.05 1.07 -6.44
CA ASP A 86 -6.19 -0.32 -6.05
C ASP A 86 -5.86 -0.51 -4.57
N VAL A 87 -4.82 0.16 -4.11
CA VAL A 87 -4.46 0.30 -2.69
C VAL A 87 -5.59 0.92 -1.88
N TYR A 88 -6.23 1.98 -2.38
CA TYR A 88 -7.35 2.61 -1.68
C TYR A 88 -8.55 1.67 -1.57
N TRP A 89 -8.89 0.96 -2.64
CA TRP A 89 -9.99 -0.01 -2.63
C TRP A 89 -9.71 -1.20 -1.73
N ALA A 90 -8.49 -1.73 -1.76
CA ALA A 90 -8.07 -2.77 -0.84
C ALA A 90 -8.11 -2.30 0.62
N ALA A 91 -7.79 -1.04 0.89
CA ALA A 91 -7.91 -0.46 2.22
C ALA A 91 -9.36 -0.42 2.71
N LEU A 92 -10.28 0.08 1.88
CA LEU A 92 -11.71 0.10 2.22
C LEU A 92 -12.26 -1.31 2.41
N MET A 93 -11.89 -2.25 1.54
CA MET A 93 -12.25 -3.66 1.65
C MET A 93 -11.80 -4.27 2.98
N SER A 94 -10.57 -3.98 3.43
CA SER A 94 -10.04 -4.53 4.70
C SER A 94 -10.76 -4.02 5.96
N LEU A 95 -11.48 -2.89 5.83
CA LEU A 95 -12.25 -2.26 6.90
C LEU A 95 -13.73 -2.64 6.84
N GLU A 96 -14.18 -3.24 5.73
CA GLU A 96 -15.54 -3.75 5.56
C GLU A 96 -15.79 -4.92 6.51
N LYS A 97 -16.97 -4.95 7.13
CA LYS A 97 -17.39 -6.09 7.95
C LYS A 97 -17.79 -7.22 7.00
N SER A 98 -16.92 -8.21 6.81
CA SER A 98 -17.21 -9.39 6.00
C SER A 98 -17.76 -10.55 6.84
N GLU A 99 -18.63 -11.36 6.22
CA GLU A 99 -19.08 -12.65 6.78
C GLU A 99 -17.98 -13.72 6.71
N ASP A 100 -17.07 -13.62 5.73
CA ASP A 100 -15.89 -14.47 5.59
C ASP A 100 -14.62 -13.61 5.63
N PRO A 101 -14.09 -13.34 6.83
CA PRO A 101 -12.99 -12.42 7.01
C PRO A 101 -11.67 -12.87 6.41
N ASP A 102 -11.50 -14.13 6.01
CA ASP A 102 -10.24 -14.66 5.46
C ASP A 102 -10.27 -14.69 3.92
N ALA A 103 -11.43 -14.99 3.32
CA ALA A 103 -11.62 -14.95 1.86
C ALA A 103 -11.55 -13.53 1.30
N GLU A 104 -11.87 -12.51 2.10
CA GLU A 104 -11.87 -11.10 1.68
C GLU A 104 -10.78 -10.25 2.37
N ASP A 105 -9.77 -10.85 2.99
CA ASP A 105 -8.70 -10.08 3.65
C ASP A 105 -7.58 -9.71 2.66
N PRO A 106 -7.45 -8.46 2.22
CA PRO A 106 -6.48 -8.12 1.19
C PRO A 106 -5.07 -7.97 1.79
N ILE A 107 -4.09 -8.51 1.08
CA ILE A 107 -2.65 -8.43 1.37
C ILE A 107 -1.97 -7.83 0.14
N ILE A 108 -1.09 -6.85 0.35
CA ILE A 108 -0.19 -6.40 -0.71
C ILE A 108 1.02 -7.32 -0.71
N LEU A 109 1.30 -7.95 -1.85
CA LEU A 109 2.52 -8.70 -2.11
C LEU A 109 3.46 -7.89 -2.97
N ILE A 110 4.71 -7.79 -2.58
CA ILE A 110 5.76 -7.08 -3.32
C ILE A 110 6.85 -8.08 -3.72
N SER A 111 7.06 -8.23 -5.04
CA SER A 111 8.14 -9.03 -5.62
C SER A 111 9.43 -8.20 -5.69
N PRO A 112 10.51 -8.61 -5.00
CA PRO A 112 11.80 -7.92 -5.08
C PRO A 112 12.48 -8.06 -6.44
N GLU A 113 12.21 -9.12 -7.20
CA GLU A 113 12.81 -9.30 -8.53
C GLU A 113 12.44 -8.14 -9.45
N SER A 114 11.22 -7.63 -9.29
CA SER A 114 10.70 -6.45 -10.01
C SER A 114 11.47 -5.16 -9.69
N LEU A 115 12.22 -5.14 -8.59
CA LEU A 115 13.07 -4.00 -8.18
C LEU A 115 14.53 -4.20 -8.57
N MET A 116 15.04 -5.43 -8.57
CA MET A 116 16.45 -5.70 -8.91
C MET A 116 16.79 -5.34 -10.36
N LEU A 117 15.82 -5.43 -11.27
CA LEU A 117 15.97 -5.00 -12.66
C LEU A 117 16.16 -3.47 -12.80
N TYR A 118 15.75 -2.69 -11.79
CA TYR A 118 15.88 -1.22 -11.75
C TYR A 118 17.31 -0.75 -11.50
N SER A 119 18.04 -1.41 -10.60
CA SER A 119 19.39 -0.96 -10.19
C SER A 119 20.46 -1.17 -11.25
N ARG A 120 20.23 -2.02 -12.27
CA ARG A 120 21.26 -2.43 -13.23
C ARG A 120 21.27 -1.64 -14.54
N THR A 121 20.27 -0.80 -14.78
CA THR A 121 20.13 -0.07 -16.04
C THR A 121 20.14 1.43 -15.75
N THR A 122 21.33 2.03 -15.80
CA THR A 122 21.58 3.46 -15.60
C THR A 122 20.90 4.39 -16.62
N GLU A 123 20.15 3.84 -17.58
CA GLU A 123 19.49 4.58 -18.66
C GLU A 123 17.98 4.33 -18.78
N VAL A 124 17.32 3.81 -17.74
CA VAL A 124 15.85 3.69 -17.79
C VAL A 124 15.22 5.07 -17.58
N LYS A 125 15.09 5.80 -18.69
CA LYS A 125 14.28 7.02 -18.83
C LYS A 125 12.79 6.78 -18.55
N ASP A 126 12.38 5.53 -18.40
CA ASP A 126 10.98 5.15 -18.24
C ASP A 126 10.72 4.41 -16.91
N ARG A 127 10.49 5.20 -15.87
CA ARG A 127 10.07 4.72 -14.53
C ARG A 127 8.74 3.94 -14.57
N SER A 128 8.02 3.91 -15.69
CA SER A 128 6.80 3.10 -15.87
C SER A 128 7.07 1.59 -15.93
N SER A 129 8.30 1.14 -16.12
CA SER A 129 8.66 -0.29 -16.06
C SER A 129 8.61 -0.90 -14.64
N VAL A 130 8.46 -0.07 -13.60
CA VAL A 130 8.24 -0.50 -12.20
C VAL A 130 6.79 -0.98 -11.97
N MET A 131 5.91 -0.86 -12.97
CA MET A 131 4.45 -1.05 -12.86
C MET A 131 3.96 -2.45 -12.44
N ALA A 132 4.83 -3.44 -12.22
CA ALA A 132 4.44 -4.82 -11.93
C ALA A 132 4.90 -5.38 -10.57
N ALA A 133 5.53 -4.57 -9.72
CA ALA A 133 6.17 -5.10 -8.50
C ALA A 133 5.20 -5.48 -7.38
N ALA A 134 4.00 -4.91 -7.36
CA ALA A 134 3.03 -5.11 -6.29
C ALA A 134 1.74 -5.73 -6.83
N SER A 135 1.25 -6.75 -6.13
CA SER A 135 -0.03 -7.42 -6.38
C SER A 135 -0.89 -7.33 -5.13
N ILE A 136 -2.21 -7.26 -5.29
CA ILE A 136 -3.14 -7.30 -4.17
C ILE A 136 -3.93 -8.61 -4.25
N VAL A 137 -3.73 -9.46 -3.26
CA VAL A 137 -4.35 -10.79 -3.18
C VAL A 137 -5.09 -10.94 -1.87
N THR A 138 -5.96 -11.93 -1.75
CA THR A 138 -6.60 -12.28 -0.48
C THR A 138 -5.64 -13.12 0.38
N ARG A 139 -5.88 -13.15 1.69
CA ARG A 139 -5.13 -14.00 2.64
C ARG A 139 -5.19 -15.47 2.24
N GLU A 140 -6.35 -15.95 1.79
CA GLU A 140 -6.49 -17.31 1.27
C GLU A 140 -5.51 -17.59 0.11
N ILE A 141 -5.48 -16.73 -0.91
CA ILE A 141 -4.56 -16.87 -2.05
C ILE A 141 -3.10 -16.79 -1.60
N PHE A 142 -2.77 -15.86 -0.70
CA PHE A 142 -1.43 -15.77 -0.11
C PHE A 142 -1.03 -17.06 0.61
N LEU A 143 -1.90 -17.62 1.46
CA LEU A 143 -1.63 -18.87 2.15
C LEU A 143 -1.48 -20.04 1.16
N ASN A 144 -2.28 -20.08 0.10
CA ASN A 144 -2.15 -21.07 -0.96
C ASN A 144 -0.81 -20.96 -1.69
N ILE A 145 -0.32 -19.74 -1.97
CA ILE A 145 1.00 -19.51 -2.56
C ILE A 145 2.11 -20.02 -1.63
N VAL A 146 1.99 -19.74 -0.32
CA VAL A 146 2.97 -20.17 0.69
C VAL A 146 2.94 -21.68 0.91
N ALA A 147 1.76 -22.29 0.95
CA ALA A 147 1.57 -23.72 1.26
C ALA A 147 1.87 -24.63 0.06
N ASN A 148 1.42 -24.24 -1.15
CA ASN A 148 1.59 -25.02 -2.37
C ASN A 148 2.85 -24.63 -3.16
N GLY A 149 3.73 -23.81 -2.58
CA GLY A 149 5.07 -23.55 -3.09
C GLY A 149 5.97 -24.79 -2.97
N SER A 150 5.55 -25.92 -3.53
CA SER A 150 6.23 -27.21 -3.54
C SER A 150 6.73 -27.52 -4.95
N GLU A 151 7.83 -26.85 -5.34
CA GLU A 151 8.90 -27.25 -6.27
C GLU A 151 9.79 -26.02 -6.51
N PHE A 152 10.22 -25.36 -5.43
CA PHE A 152 11.18 -24.26 -5.51
C PHE A 152 12.58 -24.85 -5.38
N ASP A 153 13.23 -25.05 -6.53
CA ASP A 153 14.58 -25.57 -6.62
C ASP A 153 15.54 -24.71 -5.75
N PRO A 154 16.10 -25.24 -4.64
CA PRO A 154 16.85 -24.48 -3.65
C PRO A 154 18.27 -24.16 -4.13
N ILE A 155 18.47 -23.81 -5.41
CA ILE A 155 19.82 -23.73 -5.97
C ILE A 155 20.51 -22.40 -5.64
N ILE A 156 19.82 -21.28 -5.39
CA ILE A 156 20.53 -20.05 -4.99
C ILE A 156 19.65 -19.17 -4.09
N GLY A 157 20.07 -18.94 -2.84
CA GLY A 157 19.43 -18.07 -1.84
C GLY A 157 19.40 -16.57 -2.18
N VAL A 158 19.30 -16.23 -3.47
CA VAL A 158 19.41 -14.89 -4.03
C VAL A 158 18.09 -14.36 -4.58
N TYR A 159 17.06 -15.20 -4.78
CA TYR A 159 15.92 -14.78 -5.61
C TYR A 159 14.61 -14.45 -4.90
N TRP A 160 14.15 -15.12 -3.84
CA TRP A 160 12.77 -14.89 -3.38
C TRP A 160 12.67 -14.34 -1.96
N ARG A 161 12.42 -13.03 -1.82
CA ARG A 161 12.04 -12.38 -0.55
C ARG A 161 10.77 -11.55 -0.74
N TRP A 162 9.64 -12.21 -1.03
CA TRP A 162 8.36 -11.50 -1.04
C TRP A 162 8.22 -10.69 0.25
N SER A 163 8.03 -9.38 0.09
CA SER A 163 7.58 -8.54 1.19
C SER A 163 6.06 -8.49 1.10
N PHE A 164 5.38 -8.56 2.23
CA PHE A 164 3.93 -8.44 2.25
C PHE A 164 3.50 -7.41 3.28
N ILE A 165 2.36 -6.78 3.02
CA ILE A 165 1.73 -5.82 3.93
C ILE A 165 0.32 -6.34 4.21
N ASP A 166 0.08 -6.68 5.48
CA ASP A 166 -1.22 -7.06 6.00
C ASP A 166 -2.09 -5.80 6.11
N LEU A 167 -3.01 -5.61 5.16
CA LEU A 167 -3.77 -4.36 5.08
C LEU A 167 -4.77 -4.25 6.21
N LYS A 168 -5.42 -5.34 6.61
CA LYS A 168 -6.40 -5.33 7.70
C LYS A 168 -5.79 -4.89 9.01
N GLU A 169 -4.62 -5.42 9.37
CA GLU A 169 -3.96 -4.97 10.60
C GLU A 169 -3.45 -3.53 10.48
N LEU A 170 -2.86 -3.15 9.33
CA LEU A 170 -2.43 -1.77 9.09
C LEU A 170 -3.58 -0.77 9.21
N PHE A 171 -4.73 -1.04 8.57
CA PHE A 171 -5.85 -0.11 8.54
C PHE A 171 -6.67 -0.11 9.81
N LYS A 172 -6.74 -1.24 10.53
CA LYS A 172 -7.23 -1.27 11.91
C LYS A 172 -6.41 -0.33 12.79
N ASN A 173 -5.09 -0.33 12.67
CA ASN A 173 -4.23 0.58 13.42
C ASN A 173 -4.40 2.04 12.99
N ILE A 174 -4.54 2.32 11.68
CA ILE A 174 -4.88 3.67 11.21
C ILE A 174 -6.21 4.14 11.80
N ARG A 175 -7.25 3.30 11.77
CA ARG A 175 -8.58 3.60 12.33
C ARG A 175 -8.47 3.94 13.82
N ASN A 176 -7.81 3.08 14.59
CA ASN A 176 -7.62 3.27 16.04
C ASN A 176 -6.90 4.59 16.35
N HIS A 177 -5.81 4.88 15.67
CA HIS A 177 -5.05 6.11 15.92
C HIS A 177 -5.68 7.37 15.30
N SER A 178 -6.54 7.22 14.29
CA SER A 178 -7.34 8.33 13.75
C SER A 178 -8.34 8.83 14.78
N TRP A 179 -8.92 7.92 15.57
CA TRP A 179 -9.79 8.28 16.69
C TRP A 179 -9.07 9.14 17.74
N ASP A 180 -7.80 8.84 18.03
CA ASP A 180 -7.00 9.62 19.00
C ASP A 180 -6.56 10.99 18.45
N ALA A 181 -6.35 11.08 17.13
CA ALA A 181 -5.84 12.29 16.48
C ALA A 181 -6.94 13.28 16.09
N LEU A 182 -8.17 12.80 15.92
CA LEU A 182 -9.35 13.61 15.67
C LEU A 182 -9.97 14.03 16.99
N ASP A 183 -10.44 15.27 17.07
CA ASP A 183 -11.32 15.66 18.16
C ASP A 183 -12.57 14.75 18.13
N ARG A 184 -13.05 14.28 19.30
CA ARG A 184 -14.10 13.24 19.48
C ARG A 184 -15.43 13.50 18.75
N GLU A 185 -15.54 14.60 18.03
CA GLU A 185 -16.68 15.00 17.21
C GLU A 185 -16.74 14.24 15.87
N VAL A 186 -15.61 13.69 15.39
CA VAL A 186 -15.59 12.94 14.12
C VAL A 186 -15.75 11.45 14.39
N ASP A 187 -16.92 10.91 14.02
CA ASP A 187 -17.16 9.48 13.98
C ASP A 187 -16.42 8.85 12.77
N VAL A 188 -15.23 8.31 13.04
CA VAL A 188 -14.37 7.66 12.04
C VAL A 188 -15.06 6.45 11.42
N ASP A 189 -15.85 5.72 12.18
CA ASP A 189 -16.54 4.51 11.71
C ASP A 189 -17.64 4.87 10.75
N HIS A 190 -18.48 5.84 11.13
CA HIS A 190 -19.51 6.37 10.25
C HIS A 190 -18.92 6.93 8.94
N TYR A 191 -17.75 7.60 9.03
CA TYR A 191 -17.06 8.09 7.84
C TYR A 191 -16.60 6.95 6.92
N ILE A 192 -15.96 5.90 7.47
CA ILE A 192 -15.51 4.73 6.70
C ILE A 192 -16.71 4.02 6.06
N GLU A 193 -17.78 3.77 6.82
CA GLU A 193 -19.02 3.17 6.31
C GLU A 193 -19.62 4.00 5.17
N SER A 194 -19.59 5.33 5.30
CA SER A 194 -20.03 6.24 4.24
C SER A 194 -19.13 6.18 3.00
N GLU A 195 -17.81 6.11 3.17
CA GLU A 195 -16.87 5.95 2.04
C GLU A 195 -17.08 4.63 1.31
N ILE A 196 -17.25 3.52 2.03
CA ILE A 196 -17.54 2.20 1.43
C ILE A 196 -18.84 2.29 0.62
N LYS A 197 -19.90 2.81 1.22
CA LYS A 197 -21.21 2.94 0.56
C LYS A 197 -21.16 3.85 -0.68
N ASN A 198 -20.45 4.98 -0.60
CA ASN A 198 -20.35 5.93 -1.70
C ASN A 198 -19.54 5.39 -2.89
N ASN A 199 -18.68 4.40 -2.67
CA ASN A 199 -17.79 3.82 -3.68
C ASN A 199 -18.07 2.31 -3.90
N GLU A 200 -19.28 1.84 -3.59
CA GLU A 200 -19.64 0.41 -3.66
C GLU A 200 -19.41 -0.18 -5.07
N LYS A 201 -19.70 0.57 -6.12
CA LYS A 201 -19.53 0.12 -7.52
C LYS A 201 -18.06 -0.06 -7.88
N GLU A 202 -17.23 0.90 -7.52
CA GLU A 202 -15.80 0.89 -7.74
C GLU A 202 -15.14 -0.24 -6.95
N LEU A 203 -15.58 -0.47 -5.70
CA LEU A 203 -15.12 -1.56 -4.86
C LEU A 203 -15.47 -2.93 -5.47
N LEU A 204 -16.70 -3.11 -5.96
CA LEU A 204 -17.13 -4.34 -6.64
C LEU A 204 -16.34 -4.58 -7.94
N SER A 205 -16.08 -3.54 -8.73
CA SER A 205 -15.22 -3.63 -9.92
C SER A 205 -13.80 -4.04 -9.54
N PHE A 206 -13.22 -3.44 -8.50
CA PHE A 206 -11.91 -3.82 -7.98
C PHE A 206 -11.86 -5.30 -7.54
N LYS A 207 -12.82 -5.75 -6.72
CA LYS A 207 -12.93 -7.15 -6.26
C LYS A 207 -13.00 -8.13 -7.43
N LYS A 208 -13.73 -7.78 -8.49
CA LYS A 208 -13.93 -8.65 -9.67
C LYS A 208 -12.75 -8.67 -10.63
N GLU A 209 -12.15 -7.52 -10.88
CA GLU A 209 -11.25 -7.31 -12.01
C GLU A 209 -9.78 -7.31 -11.62
N LYS A 210 -9.45 -6.98 -10.37
CA LYS A 210 -8.07 -6.70 -9.94
C LYS A 210 -7.61 -7.50 -8.73
N LEU A 211 -8.49 -7.75 -7.77
CA LEU A 211 -8.16 -8.60 -6.62
C LEU A 211 -7.74 -9.98 -7.10
N ASN A 212 -6.68 -10.54 -6.50
CA ASN A 212 -6.08 -11.83 -6.83
C ASN A 212 -5.41 -11.91 -8.21
N ASN A 213 -5.29 -10.79 -8.93
CA ASN A 213 -4.41 -10.73 -10.09
C ASN A 213 -2.97 -10.56 -9.60
N MET A 214 -2.14 -11.57 -9.87
CA MET A 214 -0.71 -11.42 -9.68
C MET A 214 -0.06 -10.89 -10.94
N MET A 215 0.68 -9.80 -10.77
CA MET A 215 1.60 -9.32 -11.78
C MET A 215 2.78 -10.28 -11.81
N SER A 216 2.98 -10.96 -12.93
CA SER A 216 4.17 -11.77 -13.17
C SER A 216 4.96 -11.17 -14.31
N TRP A 217 6.28 -11.21 -14.22
CA TRP A 217 7.14 -10.84 -15.34
C TRP A 217 7.24 -12.05 -16.27
N GLY A 218 6.60 -11.97 -17.44
CA GLY A 218 6.60 -13.05 -18.42
C GLY A 218 8.00 -13.23 -19.03
N GLY A 219 8.72 -14.27 -18.61
CA GLY A 219 10.02 -14.62 -19.16
C GLY A 219 9.91 -15.01 -20.63
N THR A 220 10.30 -14.09 -21.52
CA THR A 220 11.11 -14.28 -22.75
C THR A 220 11.10 -13.03 -23.64
N TYR A 221 10.09 -12.15 -23.49
CA TYR A 221 9.92 -10.96 -24.33
C TYR A 221 9.49 -9.72 -23.55
N GLY A 222 10.21 -9.36 -22.48
CA GLY A 222 10.23 -7.99 -21.93
C GLY A 222 8.88 -7.33 -21.61
N GLY A 223 7.82 -8.09 -21.33
CA GLY A 223 6.48 -7.58 -21.07
C GLY A 223 5.92 -8.12 -19.75
N ALA A 224 5.29 -7.25 -18.97
CA ALA A 224 4.50 -7.68 -17.82
C ALA A 224 3.26 -8.44 -18.32
N SER A 225 3.03 -9.64 -17.80
CA SER A 225 1.85 -10.45 -18.09
C SER A 225 1.05 -10.66 -16.81
N LEU A 226 -0.24 -10.33 -16.85
CA LEU A 226 -1.16 -10.70 -15.78
C LEU A 226 -1.29 -12.21 -15.74
N VAL A 227 -0.82 -12.84 -14.68
CA VAL A 227 -1.13 -14.24 -14.39
C VAL A 227 -2.29 -14.21 -13.42
N LYS A 228 -3.47 -14.57 -13.95
CA LYS A 228 -4.61 -14.84 -13.10
C LYS A 228 -4.33 -16.15 -12.38
N ILE A 229 -4.21 -16.12 -11.05
CA ILE A 229 -4.21 -17.34 -10.27
C ILE A 229 -5.64 -17.87 -10.36
N ILE A 230 -5.82 -18.90 -11.19
CA ILE A 230 -7.08 -19.62 -11.27
C ILE A 230 -7.12 -20.50 -10.02
N SER A 231 -8.01 -20.15 -9.09
CA SER A 231 -8.48 -20.99 -7.99
C SER A 231 -9.36 -22.11 -8.53
#